data_AF-A0A941YV52-F1
#
_entry.id   AF-A0A941YV52-F1
#
_cell.length_a   1.000
_cell.length_b   1.000
_cell.length_c   1.000
_cell.angle_alpha   90.00
_cell.angle_beta   90.00
_cell.angle_gamma   90.00
#
_symmetry.space_group_name_H-M   'P 1'
#
loop_
_entity.id
_entity.type
_entity.pdbx_description
1 polymer ?
#
loop_
_entity_poly.entity_id
_entity_poly.type
_entity_poly.pdbx_seq_one_letter_code
_entity_poly.pdbx_strand_id
1 'polypeptide(L)' 'MAYTTCYMCACRCGIKVHLKDGTIRYIEGNRDHPVNKGVLCAKGSAGLMNHYSPARLRKPLRRAG' A
#
# COMPACT_ATOMS: atom_id res chain seq x y z
N MET A 1 7.61 11.97 3.50
CA MET A 1 7.59 10.89 2.48
C MET A 1 8.09 9.62 3.14
N ALA A 2 7.60 8.44 2.75
CA ALA A 2 8.05 7.16 3.32
C ALA A 2 8.27 6.12 2.22
N TYR A 3 9.12 5.13 2.47
CA TYR A 3 9.38 4.02 1.55
C TYR A 3 8.95 2.71 2.19
N THR A 4 8.33 1.83 1.40
CA THR A 4 7.91 0.51 1.86
C THR A 4 7.76 -0.45 0.67
N THR A 5 7.29 -1.66 0.93
CA THR A 5 7.12 -2.71 -0.06
C THR A 5 5.63 -2.99 -0.29
N CYS A 6 5.23 -3.10 -1.55
CA CYS A 6 3.87 -3.47 -1.94
C CYS A 6 3.60 -4.97 -1.71
N TYR A 7 2.53 -5.29 -1.00
CA TYR A 7 2.11 -6.68 -0.70
C TYR A 7 0.85 -7.14 -1.45
N MET A 8 0.41 -6.40 -2.47
CA MET A 8 -0.80 -6.75 -3.23
C MET A 8 -0.64 -7.99 -4.13
N CYS A 9 0.60 -8.42 -4.40
CA CYS A 9 0.92 -9.67 -5.09
C CYS A 9 2.32 -10.15 -4.70
N ALA A 10 2.71 -11.32 -5.19
CA ALA A 10 4.00 -11.95 -4.92
C ALA A 10 5.22 -11.17 -5.46
N CYS A 11 5.03 -10.19 -6.35
CA CYS A 11 6.14 -9.44 -6.97
C CYS A 11 6.92 -8.53 -6.00
N ARG A 12 6.31 -8.15 -4.86
CA ARG A 12 6.94 -7.33 -3.81
C ARG A 12 7.64 -6.07 -4.35
N CYS A 13 6.94 -5.28 -5.15
CA CYS A 13 7.48 -4.03 -5.71
C CYS A 13 7.79 -3.01 -4.61
N GLY A 14 8.88 -2.24 -4.75
CA GLY A 14 9.16 -1.11 -3.87
C GLY A 14 8.28 0.08 -4.22
N ILE A 15 7.74 0.74 -3.20
CA ILE A 15 6.85 1.89 -3.35
C ILE A 15 7.34 3.08 -2.53
N LYS A 16 7.11 4.28 -3.08
CA LYS A 16 7.26 5.56 -2.40
C LYS A 16 5.87 6.07 -2.05
N VAL A 17 5.67 6.35 -0.77
CA VAL A 17 4.39 6.78 -0.19
C VAL A 17 4.46 8.26 0.14
N HIS A 18 3.57 9.02 -0.50
CA HIS A 18 3.41 10.44 -0.27
C HIS A 18 2.43 10.67 0.87
N LEU A 19 2.91 11.33 1.92
CA LEU A 19 2.13 11.67 3.10
C LEU A 19 1.75 13.14 3.07
N LYS A 20 0.50 13.44 3.42
CA LYS A 20 0.00 14.80 3.65
C LYS A 20 -0.74 14.80 4.98
N ASP A 21 -0.35 15.68 5.89
CA ASP A 21 -0.98 15.83 7.21
C ASP A 21 -1.07 14.50 7.98
N GLY A 22 -0.04 13.65 7.86
CA GLY A 22 0.02 12.32 8.48
C GLY A 22 -0.80 11.23 7.79
N THR A 23 -1.55 11.56 6.73
CA THR A 23 -2.34 10.60 5.95
C THR A 23 -1.70 10.27 4.61
N ILE A 24 -1.99 9.09 4.06
CA ILE A 24 -1.48 8.69 2.75
C ILE A 24 -2.27 9.42 1.66
N ARG A 25 -1.59 10.22 0.85
CA ARG A 25 -2.22 10.97 -0.25
C ARG A 25 -2.08 10.27 -1.59
N TYR A 26 -0.93 9.62 -1.82
CA TYR A 26 -0.59 9.00 -3.10
C TYR A 26 0.51 7.94 -2.94
N ILE A 27 0.51 6.95 -3.82
CA ILE A 27 1.47 5.84 -3.86
C ILE A 27 2.03 5.74 -5.27
N GLU A 28 3.35 5.75 -5.40
CA GLU A 28 4.06 5.52 -6.66
C GLU A 28 5.17 4.48 -6.50
N GLY A 29 5.72 4.00 -7.62
CA GLY A 29 6.83 3.07 -7.59
C GLY A 29 8.11 3.74 -7.13
N ASN A 30 8.92 3.02 -6.33
CA ASN A 30 10.24 3.48 -5.95
C ASN A 30 11.22 3.27 -7.13
N ARG A 31 11.81 4.35 -7.64
CA ARG A 31 12.76 4.32 -8.76
C ARG A 31 14.06 3.61 -8.41
N ASP A 32 14.43 3.60 -7.13
CA ASP A 32 15.66 2.98 -6.63
C ASP A 32 15.48 1.49 -6.30
N HIS A 33 14.26 0.96 -6.40
CA HIS A 33 13.99 -0.43 -6.06
C HIS A 33 14.36 -1.37 -7.23
N PRO A 34 15.15 -2.43 -6.98
CA PRO A 34 15.78 -3.23 -8.05
C PRO A 34 14.77 -3.95 -8.94
N VAL A 35 13.62 -4.34 -8.38
CA VAL A 35 12.61 -5.14 -9.09
C VAL A 35 11.80 -4.30 -10.08
N ASN A 36 11.24 -3.18 -9.64
CA ASN A 36 10.25 -2.43 -10.42
C ASN A 36 10.77 -1.10 -10.97
N LYS A 37 11.91 -0.59 -10.49
CA LYS A 37 12.59 0.60 -11.03
C LYS A 37 11.66 1.81 -11.24
N GLY A 38 10.69 2.00 -10.34
CA GLY A 38 9.72 3.09 -10.40
C GLY A 38 8.38 2.75 -11.07
N VAL A 39 8.27 1.64 -11.78
CA VAL A 39 6.99 1.21 -12.38
C VAL A 39 6.08 0.61 -11.30
N LEU A 40 4.81 0.99 -11.32
CA LEU A 40 3.80 0.45 -10.41
C LEU A 40 2.53 0.10 -11.17
N CYS A 41 2.00 -1.11 -10.93
CA CYS A 41 0.75 -1.56 -11.55
C CYS A 41 -0.47 -0.97 -10.83
N ALA A 42 -1.64 -1.03 -11.47
CA ALA A 42 -2.89 -0.50 -10.94
C ALA A 42 -3.22 -1.01 -9.52
N LYS A 43 -2.94 -2.29 -9.23
CA LYS A 43 -3.15 -2.88 -7.89
C LYS A 43 -2.31 -2.19 -6.81
N GLY A 44 -1.04 -1.91 -7.11
CA GLY A 44 -0.14 -1.23 -6.18
C GLY A 44 -0.58 0.21 -5.93
N SER A 45 -0.93 0.93 -7.01
CA SER A 45 -1.43 2.31 -6.91
C SER A 45 -2.76 2.39 -6.14
N ALA A 46 -3.62 1.38 -6.28
CA ALA A 46 -4.88 1.25 -5.55
C ALA A 46 -4.73 0.81 -4.08
N GLY A 47 -3.50 0.53 -3.60
CA GLY A 47 -3.27 0.04 -2.24
C GLY A 47 -3.82 0.95 -1.14
N LEU A 48 -3.93 2.26 -1.42
CA LEU A 48 -4.58 3.26 -0.58
C LEU A 48 -6.01 2.87 -0.17
N MET A 49 -6.80 2.37 -1.13
CA MET A 49 -8.20 2.02 -0.91
C MET A 49 -8.35 0.83 0.03
N ASN A 50 -7.39 -0.09 0.03
CA ASN A 50 -7.36 -1.19 0.99
C ASN A 50 -7.05 -0.69 2.40
N HIS A 51 -6.06 0.20 2.56
CA HIS A 51 -5.66 0.74 3.86
C HIS A 51 -6.79 1.52 4.55
N TYR A 52 -7.54 2.30 3.77
CA TYR A 52 -8.67 3.12 4.22
C TYR A 52 -10.04 2.49 3.96
N SER A 53 -10.11 1.19 3.69
CA SER A 53 -11.38 0.51 3.45
C SER A 53 -12.34 0.71 4.65
N PRO A 54 -13.60 1.14 4.43
CA PRO A 54 -14.58 1.30 5.50
C PRO A 54 -14.91 -0.03 6.19
N ALA A 55 -14.71 -1.15 5.49
CA ALA A 55 -14.92 -2.50 6.02
C ALA A 55 -13.74 -3.08 6.81
N ARG A 56 -12.64 -2.31 6.98
CA ARG A 56 -11.44 -2.80 7.69
C ARG A 56 -11.75 -3.06 9.17
N LEU A 57 -11.47 -4.29 9.61
CA LEU A 57 -11.60 -4.68 11.02
C LEU A 57 -10.65 -3.84 11.89
N ARG A 58 -11.19 -3.24 12.96
CA ARG A 58 -10.45 -2.40 13.91
C ARG A 58 -10.16 -3.08 15.25
N LYS A 59 -10.78 -4.24 15.49
CA LYS A 59 -10.62 -5.03 16.71
C LYS A 59 -10.74 -6.53 16.39
N PRO A 60 -10.13 -7.41 17.20
CA PRO A 60 -10.36 -8.84 17.10
C PRO A 60 -11.85 -9.18 17.24
N LEU A 61 -12.30 -10.21 16.52
CA LEU A 61 -13.67 -10.73 16.59
C LEU A 61 -13.62 -12.22 16.92
N ARG A 62 -14.60 -12.71 17.67
CA ARG A 62 -14.80 -14.14 17.96
C ARG A 62 -16.10 -14.59 17.30
N ARG A 63 -16.06 -15.69 16.55
CA ARG A 63 -17.26 -16.29 15.96
C ARG A 63 -18.17 -16.80 17.09
N ALA A 64 -19.45 -16.43 17.06
CA ALA A 64 -20.48 -16.95 17.96
C ALA A 64 -21.42 -17.82 17.13
N GLY A 65 -21.32 -19.13 17.32
CA GLY A 65 -22.05 -20.16 16.59
C GLY A 65 -21.26 -21.45 16.53
#